data_AF-A0A077JG57-F1
#
_entry.id   AF-A0A077JG57-F1
#
_cell.length_a   1.000
_cell.length_b   1.000
_cell.length_c   1.000
_cell.angle_alpha   90.00
_cell.angle_beta   90.00
_cell.angle_gamma   90.00
#
_symmetry.space_group_name_H-M   'P 1'
#
loop_
_entity.id
_entity.type
_entity.pdbx_description
1 polymer ?
#
loop_
_entity_poly.entity_id
_entity_poly.type
_entity_poly.pdbx_seq_one_letter_code
_entity_poly.pdbx_strand_id
1 'polypeptide(L)'
;YLDRFLSVEPLKKNRLQLLGATCMFVASKMKETIPLTAEKLCIYTDNSIGPDELVQMELLTLNKLKWDLASVTPHDFIEHFLSKMPLGEDTRQIIRKHAQTFVALCATDIKFISNPPSMIAAGSVAAAVQGLHLGNTNSFLSY
;
A
#
# COMPACT_ATOMS: atom_id res chain seq x y z
N TYR A 1 8.06 2.49 1.13
CA TYR A 1 9.41 2.38 1.72
C TYR A 1 10.39 1.71 0.78
N LEU A 2 10.04 0.56 0.20
CA LEU A 2 10.88 -0.19 -0.73
C LEU A 2 11.44 0.69 -1.85
N ASP A 3 10.60 1.39 -2.61
CA ASP A 3 11.05 2.22 -3.74
C ASP A 3 11.98 3.35 -3.31
N ARG A 4 11.66 4.01 -2.18
CA ARG A 4 12.50 5.07 -1.60
C ARG A 4 13.87 4.54 -1.17
N PHE A 5 13.93 3.33 -0.60
CA PHE A 5 15.18 2.69 -0.24
C PHE A 5 16.01 2.33 -1.48
N LEU A 6 15.39 1.70 -2.48
CA LEU A 6 16.06 1.34 -3.74
C LEU A 6 16.51 2.56 -4.54
N SER A 7 15.90 3.73 -4.34
CA SER A 7 16.32 4.99 -4.96
C SER A 7 17.62 5.54 -4.39
N VAL A 8 18.04 5.12 -3.19
CA VAL A 8 19.24 5.65 -2.50
C VAL A 8 20.31 4.61 -2.24
N GLU A 9 19.96 3.31 -2.23
CA GLU A 9 20.86 2.22 -1.92
C GLU A 9 20.76 1.10 -2.98
N PRO A 10 21.86 0.76 -3.67
CA PRO A 10 21.86 -0.39 -4.58
C PRO A 10 21.76 -1.69 -3.78
N LEU A 11 20.84 -2.57 -4.18
CA LEU A 11 20.57 -3.83 -3.49
C LEU A 11 20.78 -5.03 -4.43
N LYS A 12 21.41 -6.09 -3.90
CA LYS A 12 21.49 -7.38 -4.60
C LYS A 12 20.11 -8.05 -4.64
N LYS A 13 19.79 -8.71 -5.75
CA LYS A 13 18.49 -9.39 -5.97
C LYS A 13 18.12 -10.38 -4.85
N ASN A 14 19.11 -11.11 -4.30
CA ASN A 14 18.89 -12.06 -3.21
C ASN A 14 18.52 -11.41 -1.87
N ARG A 15 18.71 -10.09 -1.70
CA ARG A 15 18.32 -9.35 -0.50
C ARG A 15 16.97 -8.64 -0.66
N LEU A 16 16.34 -8.72 -1.83
CA LEU A 16 15.08 -8.01 -2.10
C LEU A 16 13.93 -8.52 -1.21
N GLN A 17 13.88 -9.83 -0.95
CA GLN A 17 12.90 -10.44 -0.05
C GLN A 17 13.08 -9.97 1.40
N LEU A 18 14.33 -9.89 1.87
CA LEU A 18 14.66 -9.33 3.18
C LEU A 18 14.21 -7.86 3.29
N LEU A 19 14.55 -7.02 2.30
CA LEU A 19 14.11 -5.62 2.26
C LEU A 19 12.57 -5.51 2.24
N GLY A 20 11.89 -6.34 1.45
CA GLY A 20 10.43 -6.37 1.37
C GLY A 20 9.78 -6.71 2.71
N ALA A 21 10.26 -7.76 3.38
CA ALA A 21 9.82 -8.15 4.71
C ALA A 21 10.05 -7.04 5.74
N THR A 22 11.25 -6.43 5.74
CA THR A 22 11.57 -5.29 6.59
C THR A 22 10.67 -4.08 6.33
N CYS A 23 10.37 -3.78 5.06
CA CYS A 23 9.46 -2.68 4.71
C CYS A 23 8.05 -2.92 5.25
N MET A 24 7.55 -4.17 5.19
CA MET A 24 6.27 -4.55 5.80
C MET A 24 6.32 -4.46 7.32
N PHE A 25 7.42 -4.88 7.95
CA PHE A 25 7.62 -4.78 9.40
C PHE A 25 7.53 -3.34 9.88
N VAL A 26 8.28 -2.43 9.25
CA VAL A 26 8.28 -0.99 9.57
C VAL A 26 6.91 -0.38 9.30
N ALA A 27 6.26 -0.71 8.18
CA ALA A 27 4.93 -0.20 7.86
C ALA A 27 3.87 -0.60 8.89
N SER A 28 3.88 -1.87 9.30
CA SER A 28 2.97 -2.39 10.29
C SER A 28 3.16 -1.69 11.65
N LYS A 29 4.41 -1.49 12.11
CA LYS A 29 4.70 -0.70 13.33
C LYS A 29 4.16 0.74 13.27
N MET A 30 4.12 1.34 12.08
CA MET A 30 3.67 2.73 11.89
C MET A 30 2.16 2.89 11.76
N LYS A 31 1.43 1.85 11.33
CA LYS A 31 0.02 1.96 10.91
C LYS A 31 -0.94 1.04 11.68
N GLU A 32 -0.46 -0.02 12.29
CA GLU A 32 -1.31 -1.01 12.97
C GLU A 32 -1.22 -0.87 14.50
N THR A 33 -2.35 -1.12 15.18
CA THR A 33 -2.38 -1.18 16.65
C THR A 33 -1.56 -2.36 17.19
N ILE A 34 -1.58 -3.49 16.47
CA ILE A 34 -0.85 -4.71 16.82
C ILE A 34 0.04 -5.06 15.62
N PRO A 35 1.33 -4.68 15.65
CA PRO A 35 2.21 -4.91 14.52
C PRO A 35 2.53 -6.39 14.25
N LEU A 36 2.92 -6.69 13.01
CA LEU A 36 3.49 -7.96 12.60
C LEU A 36 4.77 -8.25 13.40
N THR A 37 4.93 -9.49 13.86
CA THR A 37 6.14 -9.93 14.55
C THR A 37 7.22 -10.33 13.54
N ALA A 38 8.49 -10.20 13.93
CA ALA A 38 9.61 -10.65 13.09
C ALA A 38 9.50 -12.15 12.74
N GLU A 39 9.08 -12.96 13.71
CA GLU A 39 8.85 -14.41 13.53
C GLU A 39 7.81 -14.69 12.43
N LYS A 40 6.66 -14.01 12.45
CA LYS A 40 5.63 -14.17 11.40
C LYS A 40 6.16 -13.83 10.02
N LEU A 41 6.94 -12.75 9.91
CA LEU A 41 7.55 -12.36 8.64
C LEU A 41 8.59 -13.39 8.16
N CYS A 42 9.40 -13.95 9.05
CA CYS A 42 10.32 -15.04 8.70
C CYS A 42 9.55 -16.27 8.18
N ILE A 43 8.42 -16.62 8.80
CA ILE A 43 7.55 -17.70 8.33
C ILE A 43 6.99 -17.40 6.93
N TYR A 44 6.51 -16.17 6.67
CA TYR A 44 6.00 -15.79 5.34
C TYR A 44 7.06 -15.85 4.23
N THR A 45 8.33 -15.77 4.60
CA THR A 45 9.47 -15.92 3.69
C THR A 45 9.98 -17.36 3.58
N ASP A 46 9.23 -18.34 4.05
CA ASP A 46 9.65 -19.76 4.13
C ASP A 46 10.97 -19.93 4.89
N ASN A 47 11.15 -19.15 5.96
CA ASN A 47 12.36 -19.09 6.79
C ASN A 47 13.67 -18.83 6.01
N SER A 48 13.59 -18.24 4.82
CA SER A 48 14.77 -17.84 4.03
C SER A 48 15.51 -16.64 4.61
N ILE A 49 14.92 -15.93 5.58
CA ILE A 49 15.55 -14.86 6.36
C ILE A 49 15.41 -15.14 7.85
N GLY A 50 16.40 -14.71 8.64
CA GLY A 50 16.36 -14.79 10.10
C GLY A 50 15.78 -13.54 10.78
N PRO A 51 15.25 -13.64 12.02
CA PRO A 51 14.81 -12.48 12.78
C PRO A 51 15.90 -11.44 13.01
N ASP A 52 17.14 -11.89 13.27
CA ASP A 52 18.30 -11.00 13.46
C ASP A 52 18.64 -10.22 12.17
N GLU A 53 18.58 -10.89 11.01
CA GLU A 53 18.76 -10.23 9.72
C GLU A 53 17.67 -9.18 9.47
N LEU A 54 16.43 -9.48 9.84
CA LEU A 54 15.29 -8.58 9.69
C LEU A 54 15.45 -7.31 10.56
N VAL A 55 15.91 -7.46 11.80
CA VAL A 55 16.18 -6.32 12.72
C VAL A 55 17.38 -5.49 12.25
N GLN A 56 18.45 -6.14 11.77
CA GLN A 56 19.59 -5.42 11.20
C GLN A 56 19.19 -4.62 9.94
N MET A 57 18.39 -5.24 9.07
CA MET A 57 17.88 -4.58 7.87
C MET A 57 16.90 -3.45 8.22
N GLU A 58 16.13 -3.58 9.30
CA GLU A 58 15.28 -2.51 9.82
C GLU A 58 16.12 -1.28 10.16
N LEU A 59 17.17 -1.42 10.97
CA LEU A 59 18.06 -0.31 11.32
C LEU A 59 18.69 0.33 10.07
N LEU A 60 19.13 -0.47 9.10
CA LEU A 60 19.65 0.05 7.84
C LEU A 60 18.59 0.85 7.08
N THR A 61 17.37 0.31 6.97
CA THR A 61 16.25 0.95 6.28
C THR A 61 15.87 2.28 6.93
N LEU A 62 15.73 2.31 8.25
CA LEU A 62 15.42 3.51 9.02
C LEU A 62 16.47 4.60 8.81
N ASN A 63 17.75 4.23 8.87
CA ASN A 63 18.85 5.18 8.68
C ASN A 63 18.92 5.70 7.24
N LYS A 64 18.75 4.83 6.23
CA LYS A 64 18.76 5.25 4.81
C LYS A 64 17.58 6.16 4.46
N LEU A 65 16.42 5.94 5.10
CA LEU A 65 15.26 6.82 5.00
C LEU A 65 15.31 8.03 5.94
N LYS A 66 16.39 8.21 6.71
CA LYS A 66 16.56 9.31 7.68
C LYS A 66 15.40 9.43 8.66
N TRP A 67 14.81 8.30 9.05
CA TRP A 67 13.64 8.23 9.94
C TRP A 67 12.39 8.95 9.42
N ASP A 68 12.36 9.35 8.15
CA ASP A 68 11.19 9.95 7.51
C ASP A 68 10.20 8.87 7.07
N LEU A 69 9.46 8.35 8.06
CA LEU A 69 8.47 7.27 7.88
C LEU A 69 7.04 7.77 7.71
N ALA A 70 6.75 9.04 8.03
CA ALA A 70 5.41 9.61 7.99
C ALA A 70 4.96 9.99 6.57
N SER A 71 5.22 9.11 5.59
CA SER A 71 4.83 9.33 4.20
C SER A 71 3.31 9.24 4.07
N VAL A 72 2.73 10.23 3.38
CA VAL A 72 1.33 10.18 2.98
C VAL A 72 1.12 9.03 2.00
N THR A 73 0.05 8.27 2.19
CA THR A 73 -0.33 7.12 1.38
C THR A 73 -1.55 7.45 0.51
N PRO A 74 -1.81 6.70 -0.57
CA PRO A 74 -3.02 6.89 -1.36
C PRO A 74 -4.31 6.72 -0.52
N HIS A 75 -4.26 5.90 0.53
CA HIS A 75 -5.38 5.68 1.45
C HIS A 75 -5.80 6.96 2.18
N ASP A 76 -4.84 7.79 2.59
CA ASP A 76 -5.13 9.07 3.26
C ASP A 76 -5.92 10.01 2.33
N PHE A 77 -5.59 10.02 1.03
CA PHE A 77 -6.32 10.79 0.02
C PHE A 77 -7.68 10.18 -0.34
N ILE A 78 -7.81 8.85 -0.35
CA ILE A 78 -9.11 8.18 -0.58
C ILE A 78 -10.13 8.64 0.47
N GLU A 79 -9.79 8.57 1.76
CA GLU A 79 -10.70 9.01 2.81
C GLU A 79 -11.02 10.51 2.70
N HIS A 80 -10.03 11.33 2.35
CA HIS A 80 -10.24 12.75 2.11
C HIS A 80 -11.26 12.99 0.98
N PHE A 81 -11.10 12.33 -0.18
CA PHE A 81 -12.02 12.48 -1.31
C PHE A 81 -13.42 11.96 -0.98
N LEU A 82 -13.54 10.80 -0.35
CA LEU A 82 -14.82 10.22 0.04
C LEU A 82 -15.59 11.10 1.03
N SER A 83 -14.88 11.80 1.94
CA SER A 83 -15.49 12.73 2.90
C SER A 83 -16.15 13.95 2.23
N LYS A 84 -15.71 14.31 1.02
CA LYS A 84 -16.21 15.47 0.26
C LYS A 84 -17.32 15.11 -0.73
N MET A 85 -17.53 13.82 -0.99
CA MET A 85 -18.54 13.36 -1.94
C MET A 85 -19.89 13.16 -1.23
N PRO A 86 -21.01 13.66 -1.81
CA PRO A 86 -22.35 13.50 -1.28
C PRO A 86 -22.89 12.08 -1.58
N LEU A 87 -22.28 11.07 -0.98
CA LEU A 87 -22.60 9.65 -1.16
C LEU A 87 -23.15 9.06 0.13
N GLY A 88 -24.08 8.10 0.02
CA GLY A 88 -24.50 7.28 1.16
C GLY A 88 -23.35 6.41 1.68
N GLU A 89 -23.38 6.05 2.96
CA GLU A 89 -22.31 5.27 3.61
C GLU A 89 -22.07 3.91 2.94
N ASP A 90 -23.12 3.21 2.51
CA ASP A 90 -23.00 1.92 1.82
C ASP A 90 -22.22 2.06 0.51
N THR A 91 -22.59 3.04 -0.33
CA THR A 91 -21.90 3.33 -1.59
C THR A 91 -20.45 3.75 -1.34
N ARG A 92 -20.22 4.58 -0.32
CA ARG A 92 -18.88 5.01 0.09
C ARG A 92 -18.00 3.83 0.48
N GLN A 93 -18.54 2.86 1.22
CA GLN A 93 -17.79 1.66 1.61
C GLN A 93 -17.44 0.77 0.41
N ILE A 94 -18.34 0.64 -0.56
CA ILE A 94 -18.07 -0.12 -1.79
C ILE A 94 -16.98 0.58 -2.62
N ILE A 95 -17.09 1.91 -2.83
CA ILE A 95 -16.06 2.69 -3.54
C ILE A 95 -14.71 2.57 -2.83
N ARG A 96 -14.70 2.71 -1.50
CA ARG A 96 -13.48 2.56 -0.69
C ARG A 96 -12.80 1.22 -0.96
N LYS A 97 -13.55 0.11 -0.90
CA LYS A 97 -13.01 -1.24 -1.14
C LYS A 97 -12.42 -1.40 -2.55
N HIS A 98 -13.13 -0.90 -3.57
CA HIS A 98 -12.64 -0.95 -4.95
C HIS A 98 -11.41 -0.05 -5.16
N ALA A 99 -11.42 1.17 -4.62
CA ALA A 99 -10.30 2.09 -4.72
C ALA A 99 -9.05 1.53 -4.02
N GLN A 100 -9.19 0.91 -2.84
CA GLN A 100 -8.09 0.23 -2.14
C GLN A 100 -7.52 -0.93 -2.97
N THR A 101 -8.37 -1.66 -3.68
CA THR A 101 -7.94 -2.73 -4.59
C THR A 101 -7.11 -2.16 -5.76
N PHE A 102 -7.56 -1.06 -6.37
CA PHE A 102 -6.80 -0.39 -7.43
C PHE A 102 -5.48 0.19 -6.93
N VAL A 103 -5.45 0.76 -5.73
CA VAL A 103 -4.20 1.22 -5.09
C VAL A 103 -3.21 0.06 -4.94
N ALA A 104 -3.68 -1.10 -4.48
CA ALA A 104 -2.84 -2.29 -4.36
C ALA A 104 -2.29 -2.75 -5.72
N LEU A 105 -3.11 -2.74 -6.78
CA LEU A 105 -2.66 -3.05 -8.14
C LEU A 105 -1.60 -2.06 -8.61
N CYS A 106 -1.82 -0.75 -8.44
CA CYS A 106 -0.84 0.28 -8.79
C CYS A 106 0.48 0.11 -8.04
N ALA A 107 0.44 -0.27 -6.75
CA ALA A 107 1.64 -0.48 -5.96
C ALA A 107 2.52 -1.65 -6.44
N THR A 108 1.97 -2.57 -7.25
CA THR A 108 2.71 -3.70 -7.84
C THR A 108 3.26 -3.41 -9.23
N ASP A 109 2.85 -2.32 -9.88
CA ASP A 109 3.25 -1.98 -11.25
C ASP A 109 4.25 -0.81 -11.25
N ILE A 110 5.39 -1.04 -11.90
CA ILE A 110 6.50 -0.09 -12.03
C ILE A 110 6.05 1.24 -12.66
N LYS A 111 5.03 1.23 -13.52
CA LYS A 111 4.49 2.43 -14.17
C LYS A 111 3.97 3.47 -13.17
N PHE A 112 3.58 3.04 -11.96
CA PHE A 112 2.99 3.94 -10.97
C PHE A 112 3.99 4.46 -9.92
N ILE A 113 5.25 4.01 -9.95
CA ILE A 113 6.30 4.48 -9.03
C ILE A 113 6.52 6.00 -9.15
N SER A 114 6.37 6.55 -10.36
CA SER A 114 6.56 7.99 -10.60
C SER A 114 5.33 8.85 -10.28
N ASN A 115 4.18 8.24 -9.95
CA ASN A 115 2.95 8.98 -9.69
C ASN A 115 2.84 9.32 -8.19
N PRO A 116 2.46 10.55 -7.83
CA PRO A 116 2.26 10.90 -6.44
C PRO A 116 1.06 10.16 -5.85
N PRO A 117 1.04 9.88 -4.52
CA PRO A 117 -0.05 9.15 -3.87
C PRO A 117 -1.44 9.73 -4.10
N SER A 118 -1.56 11.06 -4.22
CA SER A 118 -2.81 11.76 -4.52
C SER A 118 -3.38 11.41 -5.89
N MET A 119 -2.52 11.28 -6.91
CA MET A 119 -2.93 10.93 -8.27
C MET A 119 -3.39 9.47 -8.35
N ILE A 120 -2.66 8.56 -7.69
CA ILE A 120 -3.05 7.14 -7.59
C ILE A 120 -4.42 7.03 -6.90
N ALA A 121 -4.62 7.75 -5.80
CA ALA A 121 -5.88 7.77 -5.08
C ALA A 121 -7.03 8.33 -5.94
N ALA A 122 -6.82 9.46 -6.61
CA ALA A 122 -7.84 10.08 -7.44
C ALA A 122 -8.25 9.17 -8.62
N GLY A 123 -7.29 8.56 -9.31
CA GLY A 123 -7.55 7.60 -10.38
C GLY A 123 -8.27 6.35 -9.88
N SER A 124 -7.88 5.84 -8.71
CA SER A 124 -8.51 4.66 -8.08
C SER A 124 -9.96 4.92 -7.69
N VAL A 125 -10.25 6.10 -7.10
CA VAL A 125 -11.62 6.50 -6.74
C VAL A 125 -12.46 6.73 -8.00
N ALA A 126 -11.92 7.40 -9.02
CA ALA A 126 -12.63 7.62 -10.28
C ALA A 126 -13.00 6.29 -10.98
N ALA A 127 -12.05 5.35 -11.06
CA ALA A 127 -12.29 4.01 -11.62
C ALA A 127 -13.34 3.23 -10.82
N ALA A 128 -13.28 3.30 -9.48
CA ALA A 128 -14.27 2.65 -8.61
C ALA A 128 -15.68 3.22 -8.79
N VAL A 129 -15.83 4.55 -8.88
CA VAL A 129 -17.11 5.21 -9.11
C VAL A 129 -17.68 4.85 -10.48
N GLN A 130 -16.86 4.87 -11.53
CA GLN A 130 -17.28 4.48 -12.89
C GLN A 130 -17.74 3.01 -12.95
N GLY A 131 -16.99 2.10 -12.32
CA GLY A 131 -17.35 0.69 -12.23
C GLY A 131 -18.72 0.45 -11.57
N LEU A 132 -19.04 1.21 -10.52
CA LEU A 132 -20.33 1.11 -9.84
C LEU A 132 -21.50 1.66 -10.66
N HIS A 133 -21.30 2.76 -11.39
CA HIS A 133 -22.33 3.27 -12.29
C HIS A 133 -22.67 2.29 -13.43
N LEU A 134 -21.67 1.59 -13.97
CA LEU A 134 -21.88 0.51 -14.95
C LEU A 134 -22.65 -0.67 -14.32
N GLY A 135 -22.31 -1.05 -13.08
CA GLY A 135 -23.02 -2.08 -12.34
C GLY A 135 -24.50 -1.76 -12.09
N ASN A 136 -24.80 -0.50 -11.72
CA ASN A 136 -26.18 -0.03 -11.54
C ASN A 136 -26.96 0.09 -12.87
N THR A 137 -26.29 0.39 -13.99
CA THR A 137 -26.98 0.46 -15.29
C THR A 137 -27.36 -0.93 -15.79
N ASN A 138 -26.55 -1.94 -15.50
CA ASN A 138 -26.82 -3.32 -15.87
C ASN A 138 -27.99 -3.95 -15.08
N SER A 139 -28.27 -3.49 -13.85
CA SER A 139 -29.45 -3.93 -13.09
C SER A 139 -30.77 -3.36 -13.61
N PHE A 140 -30.74 -2.27 -14.40
CA PHE A 140 -31.91 -1.75 -15.11
C PHE A 140 -32.22 -2.50 -16.41
N LEU A 141 -31.28 -3.26 -16.97
CA LEU A 141 -31.44 -4.02 -18.22
C LEU A 141 -31.87 -5.48 -18.01
N SER A 142 -32.12 -5.90 -16.77
CA SER A 142 -32.55 -7.27 -16.43
C SER A 142 -34.03 -7.40 -16.06
N TYR A 143 -34.91 -6.54 -16.61
CA TYR A 143 -36.38 -6.66 -16.55
C TYR A 143 -36.99 -6.72 -17.94
#